data_AF-A0A7Y2YDC5-F1
#
_entry.id   AF-A0A7Y2YDC5-F1
#
_cell.length_a   1.000
_cell.length_b   1.000
_cell.length_c   1.000
_cell.angle_alpha   90.00
_cell.angle_beta   90.00
_cell.angle_gamma   90.00
#
_symmetry.space_group_name_H-M   'P 1'
#
loop_
_entity.id
_entity.type
_entity.pdbx_description
1 polymer ?
#
loop_
_entity_poly.entity_id
_entity_poly.type
_entity_poly.pdbx_seq_one_letter_code
_entity_poly.pdbx_strand_id
1 'polypeptide(L)'
;MNAEAHEAEDVFSQIRNEGQRNMGMIMTHHALGRIDESDALLSKWLHSAWGPSFFVAYVLAFRGDKDPAFEWLEKAAATERVVNTAATFPMLLNLHDDPRWLPFLERIAKSPEQLAGIELKLSLPPSASSTQVSQAGE
;
A
#
# COMPACT_ATOMS: atom_id res chain seq x y z
N MET A 1 -11.06 1.03 16.97
CA MET A 1 -11.67 0.45 15.75
C MET A 1 -13.05 1.02 15.43
N ASN A 2 -14.16 0.71 16.12
CA ASN A 2 -15.48 1.17 15.65
C ASN A 2 -15.70 2.70 15.67
N ALA A 3 -15.17 3.41 16.67
CA ALA A 3 -15.28 4.88 16.72
C ALA A 3 -14.47 5.57 15.60
N GLU A 4 -13.25 5.10 15.36
CA GLU A 4 -12.37 5.63 14.31
C GLU A 4 -12.93 5.37 12.90
N ALA A 5 -13.62 4.24 12.70
CA ALA A 5 -14.24 3.92 11.42
C ALA A 5 -15.46 4.82 11.12
N HIS A 6 -16.26 5.20 12.12
CA HIS A 6 -17.32 6.18 11.90
C HIS A 6 -16.78 7.58 11.58
N GLU A 7 -15.72 8.02 12.26
CA GLU A 7 -15.06 9.29 11.94
C GLU A 7 -14.46 9.28 10.52
N ALA A 8 -13.91 8.13 10.10
CA ALA A 8 -13.41 7.95 8.75
C ALA A 8 -14.53 8.09 7.69
N GLU A 9 -15.74 7.60 7.95
CA GLU A 9 -16.89 7.74 7.06
C GLU A 9 -17.21 9.21 6.77
N ASP A 10 -17.28 10.02 7.82
CA ASP A 10 -17.53 11.47 7.71
C ASP A 10 -16.43 12.14 6.88
N VAL A 11 -15.17 11.84 7.14
CA VAL A 11 -14.03 12.40 6.39
C VAL A 11 -14.06 11.98 4.92
N PHE A 12 -14.23 10.69 4.63
CA PHE A 12 -14.22 10.18 3.27
C PHE A 12 -15.39 10.69 2.44
N SER A 13 -16.58 10.85 3.04
CA SER A 13 -17.77 11.40 2.36
C SER A 13 -17.52 12.79 1.73
N GLN A 14 -16.62 13.58 2.33
CA GLN A 14 -16.29 14.93 1.88
C GLN A 14 -15.19 14.99 0.81
N ILE A 15 -14.50 13.86 0.52
CA ILE A 15 -13.42 13.85 -0.46
C ILE A 15 -14.00 14.02 -1.87
N ARG A 16 -13.55 15.08 -2.57
CA ARG A 16 -14.00 15.43 -3.92
C ARG A 16 -13.52 14.41 -4.96
N ASN A 17 -12.32 13.87 -4.79
CA ASN A 17 -11.78 12.83 -5.66
C ASN A 17 -12.55 11.52 -5.46
N GLU A 18 -13.32 11.12 -6.47
CA GLU A 18 -14.20 9.96 -6.38
C GLU A 18 -13.44 8.65 -6.13
N GLY A 19 -12.26 8.46 -6.71
CA GLY A 19 -11.45 7.27 -6.47
C GLY A 19 -11.01 7.16 -5.00
N GLN A 20 -10.49 8.24 -4.43
CA GLN A 20 -10.08 8.28 -3.02
C GLN A 20 -11.25 8.13 -2.06
N ARG A 21 -12.38 8.77 -2.36
CA ARG A 21 -13.62 8.63 -1.59
C ARG A 21 -14.10 7.18 -1.59
N ASN A 22 -14.25 6.57 -2.77
CA ASN A 22 -14.76 5.21 -2.90
C ASN A 22 -13.83 4.22 -2.19
N MET A 23 -12.52 4.34 -2.38
CA MET A 23 -11.52 3.53 -1.67
C MET A 23 -11.72 3.58 -0.15
N GLY A 24 -11.78 4.78 0.42
CA GLY A 24 -11.98 4.98 1.86
C GLY A 24 -13.31 4.44 2.37
N MET A 25 -14.41 4.69 1.64
CA MET A 25 -15.74 4.22 2.00
C MET A 25 -15.85 2.69 1.98
N ILE A 26 -15.28 2.01 0.97
CA ILE A 26 -15.28 0.53 0.88
C ILE A 26 -14.58 -0.07 2.11
N MET A 27 -13.39 0.44 2.43
CA MET A 27 -12.61 -0.02 3.59
C MET A 27 -13.33 0.28 4.91
N THR A 28 -13.95 1.45 5.03
CA THR A 28 -14.71 1.86 6.22
C THR A 28 -15.91 0.95 6.46
N HIS A 29 -16.73 0.70 5.43
CA HIS A 29 -17.87 -0.22 5.53
C HIS A 29 -17.43 -1.63 5.91
N HIS A 30 -16.34 -2.13 5.33
CA HIS A 30 -15.78 -3.44 5.71
C HIS A 30 -15.33 -3.47 7.18
N ALA A 31 -14.60 -2.44 7.64
CA ALA A 31 -14.14 -2.34 9.02
C ALA A 31 -15.28 -2.27 10.04
N LEU A 32 -16.43 -1.71 9.64
CA LEU A 32 -17.67 -1.66 10.45
C LEU A 32 -18.49 -2.96 10.38
N GLY A 33 -18.06 -3.98 9.62
CA GLY A 33 -18.79 -5.22 9.41
C GLY A 33 -20.00 -5.10 8.45
N ARG A 34 -20.13 -3.98 7.74
CA ARG A 34 -21.16 -3.75 6.71
C ARG A 34 -20.70 -4.34 5.37
N ILE A 35 -20.58 -5.66 5.33
CA ILE A 35 -19.97 -6.38 4.20
C ILE A 35 -20.75 -6.13 2.90
N ASP A 36 -22.09 -6.21 2.94
CA ASP A 36 -22.93 -6.00 1.75
C ASP A 36 -22.77 -4.60 1.16
N GLU A 37 -22.66 -3.57 2.01
CA GLU A 37 -22.43 -2.18 1.59
C GLU A 37 -21.02 -2.00 0.99
N SER A 38 -20.01 -2.64 1.59
CA SER A 38 -18.65 -2.67 1.07
C SER A 38 -18.60 -3.33 -0.32
N ASP A 39 -19.29 -4.47 -0.49
CA ASP A 39 -19.33 -5.23 -1.73
C ASP A 39 -20.06 -4.50 -2.85
N ALA A 40 -21.22 -3.90 -2.54
CA ALA A 40 -21.97 -3.11 -3.50
C ALA A 40 -21.14 -1.92 -4.00
N LEU A 41 -20.43 -1.23 -3.10
CA LEU A 41 -19.61 -0.08 -3.46
C LEU A 41 -18.36 -0.50 -4.24
N LEU A 42 -17.70 -1.59 -3.84
CA LEU A 42 -16.57 -2.15 -4.58
C LEU A 42 -17.00 -2.55 -5.99
N SER A 43 -18.09 -3.29 -6.13
CA SER A 43 -18.65 -3.66 -7.44
C SER A 43 -18.91 -2.43 -8.30
N LYS A 44 -19.57 -1.40 -7.76
CA LYS A 44 -19.81 -0.14 -8.49
C LYS A 44 -18.50 0.53 -8.92
N TRP A 45 -17.49 0.54 -8.05
CA TRP A 45 -16.19 1.14 -8.36
C TRP A 45 -15.45 0.37 -9.46
N LEU A 46 -15.52 -0.96 -9.47
CA LEU A 46 -14.95 -1.82 -10.52
C LEU A 46 -15.58 -1.57 -11.90
N HIS A 47 -16.87 -1.25 -11.94
CA HIS A 47 -17.59 -0.91 -13.19
C HIS A 47 -17.38 0.54 -13.63
N SER A 48 -16.81 1.40 -12.76
CA SER A 48 -16.44 2.76 -13.13
C SER A 48 -15.08 2.73 -13.84
N ALA A 49 -14.93 3.50 -14.92
CA ALA A 49 -13.74 3.47 -15.79
C ALA A 49 -12.42 4.00 -15.14
N TRP A 50 -12.34 4.10 -13.80
CA TRP A 50 -11.38 4.98 -13.11
C TRP A 50 -10.83 4.46 -11.76
N GLY A 51 -10.71 3.14 -11.57
CA GLY A 51 -9.87 2.60 -10.49
C GLY A 51 -8.49 2.20 -11.04
N PRO A 52 -7.36 2.78 -10.61
CA PRO A 52 -6.06 2.17 -10.87
C PRO A 52 -6.08 0.76 -10.27
N SER A 53 -5.73 -0.23 -11.07
CA SER A 53 -5.75 -1.65 -10.72
C SER A 53 -5.02 -1.92 -9.40
N PHE A 54 -3.96 -1.15 -9.13
CA PHE A 54 -3.23 -1.22 -7.87
C PHE A 54 -4.09 -0.88 -6.65
N PHE A 55 -4.88 0.21 -6.70
CA PHE A 55 -5.70 0.61 -5.55
C PHE A 55 -6.92 -0.30 -5.36
N VAL A 56 -7.38 -0.95 -6.42
CA VAL A 56 -8.37 -2.03 -6.30
C VAL A 56 -7.77 -3.21 -5.53
N ALA A 57 -6.57 -3.66 -5.90
CA ALA A 57 -5.87 -4.73 -5.19
C ALA A 57 -5.62 -4.38 -3.72
N TYR A 58 -5.23 -3.14 -3.45
CA TYR A 58 -5.02 -2.60 -2.12
C TYR A 58 -6.27 -2.71 -1.23
N VAL A 59 -7.45 -2.36 -1.76
CA VAL A 59 -8.71 -2.44 -1.01
C VAL A 59 -9.12 -3.89 -0.77
N LEU A 60 -8.97 -4.75 -1.78
CA LEU A 60 -9.22 -6.19 -1.67
C LEU A 60 -8.32 -6.84 -0.61
N ALA A 61 -7.03 -6.50 -0.61
CA ALA A 61 -6.08 -6.96 0.39
C ALA A 61 -6.49 -6.51 1.79
N PHE A 62 -6.84 -5.23 1.99
CA PHE A 62 -7.33 -4.73 3.28
C PHE A 62 -8.55 -5.52 3.79
N ARG A 63 -9.46 -5.90 2.89
CA ARG A 63 -10.65 -6.72 3.19
C ARG A 63 -10.32 -8.18 3.51
N GLY A 64 -9.11 -8.64 3.20
CA GLY A 64 -8.71 -10.04 3.34
C GLY A 64 -9.02 -10.90 2.10
N ASP A 65 -9.51 -10.28 1.03
CA ASP A 65 -9.85 -10.93 -0.24
C ASP A 65 -8.56 -11.20 -1.05
N LYS A 66 -7.72 -12.12 -0.56
CA LYS A 66 -6.35 -12.33 -1.06
C LYS A 66 -6.31 -12.75 -2.53
N ASP A 67 -7.16 -13.69 -2.93
CA ASP A 67 -7.19 -14.22 -4.29
C ASP A 67 -7.46 -13.13 -5.34
N PRO A 68 -8.57 -12.37 -5.25
CA PRO A 68 -8.79 -11.27 -6.18
C PRO A 68 -7.76 -10.15 -5.99
N ALA A 69 -7.22 -9.92 -4.79
CA ALA A 69 -6.15 -8.94 -4.62
C ALA A 69 -4.92 -9.27 -5.50
N PHE A 70 -4.49 -10.52 -5.55
CA PHE A 70 -3.40 -10.94 -6.44
C PHE A 70 -3.73 -10.77 -7.92
N GLU A 71 -4.95 -11.08 -8.36
CA GLU A 71 -5.36 -10.84 -9.75
C GLU A 71 -5.25 -9.37 -10.15
N TRP A 72 -5.63 -8.46 -9.26
CA TRP A 72 -5.54 -7.03 -9.49
C TRP A 72 -4.10 -6.50 -9.38
N LEU A 73 -3.26 -7.08 -8.52
CA LEU A 73 -1.82 -6.78 -8.49
C LEU A 73 -1.13 -7.20 -9.79
N GLU A 74 -1.50 -8.36 -10.34
CA GLU A 74 -0.99 -8.83 -11.64
C GLU A 74 -1.39 -7.88 -12.78
N LYS A 75 -2.65 -7.44 -12.80
CA LYS A 75 -3.13 -6.42 -13.76
C LYS A 75 -2.36 -5.11 -13.62
N ALA A 76 -2.19 -4.61 -12.39
CA ALA A 76 -1.46 -3.37 -12.12
C ALA A 76 -0.01 -3.47 -12.59
N ALA A 77 0.61 -4.65 -12.45
CA ALA A 77 2.00 -4.83 -12.82
C ALA A 77 2.28 -4.68 -14.33
N ALA A 78 1.25 -4.79 -15.17
CA ALA A 78 1.39 -4.61 -16.61
C ALA A 78 1.47 -3.13 -17.03
N THR A 79 0.88 -2.21 -16.27
CA THR A 79 0.63 -0.83 -16.74
C THR A 79 0.93 0.27 -15.71
N GLU A 80 1.00 -0.06 -14.42
CA GLU A 80 1.02 0.93 -13.34
C GLU A 80 2.36 0.93 -12.60
N ARG A 81 3.07 2.06 -12.66
CA ARG A 81 4.38 2.20 -11.99
C ARG A 81 4.31 2.06 -10.47
N VAL A 82 3.19 2.42 -9.85
CA VAL A 82 2.98 2.37 -8.39
C VAL A 82 3.11 0.96 -7.83
N VAL A 83 2.90 -0.07 -8.65
CA VAL A 83 3.09 -1.48 -8.25
C VAL A 83 4.50 -1.77 -7.72
N ASN A 84 5.50 -1.01 -8.15
CA ASN A 84 6.89 -1.16 -7.73
C ASN A 84 7.11 -0.81 -6.25
N THR A 85 6.16 -0.13 -5.62
CA THR A 85 6.19 0.19 -4.20
C THR A 85 5.20 -0.68 -3.41
N ALA A 86 4.67 -1.76 -3.98
CA ALA A 86 3.69 -2.64 -3.33
C ALA A 86 4.12 -3.07 -1.91
N ALA A 87 5.37 -3.49 -1.74
CA ALA A 87 5.92 -3.94 -0.45
C ALA A 87 5.98 -2.85 0.65
N THR A 88 5.79 -1.57 0.31
CA THR A 88 5.80 -0.48 1.27
C THR A 88 4.40 -0.10 1.77
N PHE A 89 3.33 -0.70 1.24
CA PHE A 89 1.97 -0.36 1.64
C PHE A 89 1.46 -1.28 2.77
N PRO A 90 1.13 -0.72 3.96
CA PRO A 90 0.61 -1.50 5.09
C PRO A 90 -0.58 -2.41 4.77
N MET A 91 -1.44 -2.01 3.84
CA MET A 91 -2.65 -2.75 3.47
C MET A 91 -2.37 -4.05 2.71
N LEU A 92 -1.15 -4.20 2.18
CA LEU A 92 -0.71 -5.42 1.52
C LEU A 92 0.06 -6.36 2.46
N LEU A 93 0.28 -5.98 3.73
CA LEU A 93 1.06 -6.79 4.68
C LEU A 93 0.49 -8.19 4.87
N ASN A 94 -0.83 -8.34 4.83
CA ASN A 94 -1.49 -9.64 4.96
C ASN A 94 -1.25 -10.57 3.75
N LEU A 95 -0.73 -10.04 2.64
CA LEU A 95 -0.29 -10.82 1.50
C LEU A 95 1.17 -11.27 1.64
N HIS A 96 1.98 -10.66 2.50
CA HIS A 96 3.43 -10.92 2.54
C HIS A 96 3.77 -12.37 2.92
N ASP A 97 2.93 -13.00 3.74
CA ASP A 97 3.08 -14.41 4.15
C ASP A 97 2.42 -15.39 3.15
N ASP A 98 1.72 -14.90 2.12
CA ASP A 98 1.13 -15.73 1.08
C ASP A 98 2.24 -16.25 0.14
N PRO A 99 2.27 -17.55 -0.21
CA PRO A 99 3.32 -18.12 -1.06
C PRO A 99 3.39 -17.47 -2.46
N ARG A 100 2.35 -16.77 -2.91
CA ARG A 100 2.34 -16.04 -4.19
C ARG A 100 3.06 -14.69 -4.13
N TRP A 101 3.34 -14.17 -2.94
CA TRP A 101 3.92 -12.84 -2.76
C TRP A 101 5.36 -12.74 -3.26
N LEU A 102 6.23 -13.68 -2.89
CA LEU A 102 7.62 -13.68 -3.34
C LEU A 102 7.72 -13.81 -4.88
N PRO A 103 7.02 -14.75 -5.55
CA PRO A 103 6.97 -14.80 -7.01
C PRO A 103 6.47 -13.49 -7.65
N PHE A 104 5.46 -12.85 -7.05
CA PHE A 104 4.98 -11.54 -7.51
C PHE A 104 6.10 -10.48 -7.45
N LEU A 105 6.82 -10.39 -6.32
CA LEU A 105 7.94 -9.44 -6.15
C LEU A 105 9.08 -9.72 -7.14
N GLU A 106 9.43 -10.98 -7.37
CA GLU A 106 10.44 -11.37 -8.35
C GLU A 106 10.09 -10.88 -9.76
N ARG A 107 8.82 -11.05 -10.15
CA ARG A 107 8.30 -10.64 -11.45
C ARG A 107 8.37 -9.13 -11.68
N ILE A 108 8.14 -8.32 -10.63
CA ILE A 108 8.28 -6.85 -10.70
C ILE A 108 9.70 -6.35 -10.39
N ALA A 109 10.68 -7.25 -10.28
CA ALA A 109 12.07 -6.95 -9.94
C ALA A 109 12.23 -6.21 -8.59
N LYS A 110 11.50 -6.67 -7.57
CA LYS A 110 11.50 -6.13 -6.19
C LYS A 110 11.65 -7.21 -5.12
N SER A 111 12.07 -8.43 -5.47
CA SER A 111 12.33 -9.45 -4.45
C SER A 111 13.52 -9.04 -3.55
N PRO A 112 13.58 -9.51 -2.30
CA PRO A 112 14.70 -9.22 -1.41
C PRO A 112 16.06 -9.54 -2.04
N GLU A 113 16.17 -10.65 -2.77
CA GLU A 113 17.40 -11.08 -3.45
C GLU A 113 17.79 -10.13 -4.59
N GLN A 114 16.81 -9.74 -5.42
CA GLN A 114 17.05 -8.80 -6.52
C GLN A 114 17.48 -7.42 -6.00
N LEU A 115 16.86 -6.97 -4.89
CA LEU A 115 17.23 -5.70 -4.26
C LEU A 115 18.60 -5.77 -3.57
N ALA A 116 18.94 -6.88 -2.93
CA ALA A 116 20.25 -7.10 -2.30
C ALA A 116 21.40 -7.11 -3.31
N GLY A 117 21.13 -7.52 -4.56
CA GLY A 117 22.10 -7.50 -5.65
C GLY A 117 22.38 -6.12 -6.26
N ILE A 118 21.66 -5.07 -5.84
CA ILE A 118 21.85 -3.70 -6.36
C ILE A 118 23.10 -3.08 -5.74
N GLU A 119 24.10 -2.78 -6.57
CA GLU A 119 25.29 -2.04 -6.16
C GLU A 119 24.97 -0.55 -5.95
N LEU A 120 24.86 -0.13 -4.69
CA LEU A 120 24.65 1.27 -4.32
C LEU A 120 25.99 2.01 -4.25
N LYS A 121 26.28 2.84 -5.26
CA LYS A 121 27.43 3.76 -5.23
C LYS A 121 27.11 4.94 -4.32
N LEU A 122 27.34 4.77 -3.02
CA LEU A 122 27.16 5.81 -2.02
C LEU A 122 28.48 6.53 -1.74
N SER A 123 28.55 7.82 -2.06
CA SER A 123 29.61 8.70 -1.56
C SER A 123 29.11 9.38 -0.29
N LEU A 124 29.55 8.89 0.86
CA LEU A 124 29.25 9.55 2.14
C LEU A 124 30.05 10.85 2.24
N PRO A 125 29.44 11.99 2.61
CA PRO A 125 30.21 13.17 2.96
C PRO A 125 31.08 12.87 4.19
N PRO A 126 32.27 13.48 4.30
CA PRO A 126 33.12 13.28 5.46
C PRO A 126 32.34 13.61 6.72
N SER A 127 32.21 12.63 7.60
CA SER A 127 31.54 12.78 8.89
C SER A 127 32.14 13.98 9.61
N ALA A 128 31.31 14.93 10.06
CA ALA A 128 31.77 15.98 10.94
C ALA A 128 32.30 15.33 12.23
N SER A 129 33.62 15.16 12.30
CA SER A 129 34.30 14.68 13.50
C SER A 129 33.82 15.51 14.67
N SER A 130 33.30 14.82 15.70
CA SER A 130 33.03 15.42 17.00
C SER A 130 34.24 16.27 17.40
N THR A 131 34.05 17.58 17.45
CA THR A 131 35.01 18.51 18.02
C THR A 131 35.32 18.03 19.43
N GLN A 132 36.59 17.67 19.63
CA GLN A 132 37.17 17.40 20.95
C GLN A 132 36.74 18.53 21.89
N VAL A 133 36.06 18.18 22.99
CA VAL A 133 36.00 19.02 24.17
C VAL A 133 37.44 19.10 24.67
N SER A 134 38.16 20.13 24.22
CA SER A 134 39.45 20.49 24.80
C SER A 134 39.19 20.98 26.22
N GLN A 135 39.58 20.17 27.20
CA GLN A 135 40.01 20.69 28.48
C GLN A 135 41.08 21.77 28.23
N ALA A 136 40.80 22.98 28.70
CA ALA A 136 41.82 23.91 29.13
C ALA A 136 41.46 24.27 30.57
N GLY A 137 42.32 23.85 31.51
CA GLY A 137 42.28 24.34 32.88
C GLY A 137 42.98 25.69 32.97
N GLU A 138 42.45 26.56 33.83
CA GLU A 138 43.12 27.20 34.97
C GLU A 138 42.09 28.04 35.74
#